data_AF-C9JXD7-F1
#
_entry.id   AF-C9JXD7-F1
#
_cell.length_a   1.000
_cell.length_b   1.000
_cell.length_c   1.000
_cell.angle_alpha   90.00
_cell.angle_beta   90.00
_cell.angle_gamma   90.00
#
_symmetry.space_group_name_H-M   'P 1'
#
loop_
_entity.id
_entity.type
_entity.pdbx_description
1 polymer ?
#
loop_
_entity_poly.entity_id
_entity_poly.type
_entity_poly.pdbx_seq_one_letter_code
_entity_poly.pdbx_strand_id
1 'polypeptide(L)'
;MMMLQNILQINSGDLLRIGRKALYSILDEVIFKLFSTPSPVIRSTATKLLLLMAESHQEILILLRQSTCYKGLRRLLSKQETGTEFSQELRQLVGLLSPMVYQEVEEQKLHQAACLIQAYWKGFQTRKRLKKLPSAVIALQRS
;
A
#
# COMPACT_ATOMS: atom_id res chain seq x y z
N MET A 1 -25.94 3.43 1.11
CA MET A 1 -25.11 2.35 0.53
C MET A 1 -25.49 2.11 -0.93
N MET A 2 -26.72 1.69 -1.26
CA MET A 2 -27.13 1.45 -2.66
C MET A 2 -26.96 2.66 -3.59
N MET A 3 -27.26 3.88 -3.13
CA MET A 3 -27.05 5.09 -3.94
C MET A 3 -25.57 5.29 -4.31
N LEU A 4 -24.64 5.08 -3.36
CA LEU A 4 -23.20 5.16 -3.62
C LEU A 4 -22.75 4.05 -4.57
N GLN A 5 -23.26 2.83 -4.40
CA GLN A 5 -22.96 1.72 -5.30
C GLN A 5 -23.40 2.03 -6.74
N ASN A 6 -24.59 2.59 -6.92
CA ASN A 6 -25.11 2.96 -8.24
C ASN A 6 -24.31 4.13 -8.85
N ILE A 7 -23.94 5.14 -8.05
CA ILE A 7 -23.10 6.26 -8.51
C ILE A 7 -21.73 5.76 -8.95
N LEU A 8 -21.13 4.82 -8.22
CA LEU A 8 -19.81 4.26 -8.56
C LEU A 8 -19.84 3.33 -9.76
N GLN A 9 -20.95 2.61 -9.98
CA GLN A 9 -21.14 1.82 -11.19
C GLN A 9 -21.34 2.67 -12.43
N ILE A 10 -21.93 3.86 -12.29
CA ILE A 10 -22.26 4.76 -13.42
C ILE A 10 -21.10 5.73 -13.71
N ASN A 11 -20.45 6.28 -12.69
CA ASN A 11 -19.44 7.34 -12.80
C ASN A 11 -18.20 7.03 -11.93
N SER A 12 -17.59 5.86 -12.12
CA SER A 12 -16.40 5.47 -11.34
C SER A 12 -15.31 6.55 -11.37
N GLY A 13 -14.99 7.11 -12.55
CA GLY A 13 -13.98 8.17 -12.73
C GLY A 13 -14.14 9.43 -11.88
N ASP A 14 -15.35 9.77 -11.41
CA ASP A 14 -15.59 10.96 -10.60
C ASP A 14 -15.21 10.78 -9.12
N LEU A 15 -14.97 9.54 -8.66
CA LEU A 15 -14.60 9.25 -7.27
C LEU A 15 -13.21 9.77 -6.88
N LEU A 16 -12.32 9.99 -7.85
CA LEU A 16 -11.03 10.65 -7.60
C LEU A 16 -11.09 12.17 -7.77
N ARG A 17 -12.17 12.69 -8.37
CA ARG A 17 -12.42 14.13 -8.49
C ARG A 17 -12.97 14.72 -7.20
N ILE A 18 -13.57 13.90 -6.34
CA ILE A 18 -13.92 14.34 -4.99
C ILE A 18 -12.64 14.57 -4.16
N GLY A 19 -12.63 15.66 -3.38
CA GLY A 19 -11.45 16.01 -2.59
C GLY A 19 -11.06 14.90 -1.60
N ARG A 20 -9.75 14.74 -1.35
CA ARG A 20 -9.20 13.67 -0.47
C ARG A 20 -9.95 13.51 0.86
N LYS A 21 -10.29 14.61 1.54
CA LYS A 21 -11.02 14.57 2.82
C LYS A 21 -12.40 13.89 2.69
N ALA A 22 -13.12 14.15 1.61
CA ALA A 22 -14.40 13.51 1.34
C ALA A 22 -14.22 12.02 1.01
N LEU A 23 -13.19 11.66 0.25
CA LEU A 23 -12.84 10.28 -0.04
C LEU A 23 -12.54 9.48 1.24
N TYR A 24 -11.70 10.01 2.14
CA TYR A 24 -11.45 9.39 3.45
C TYR A 24 -12.73 9.22 4.26
N SER A 25 -13.58 10.26 4.31
CA SER A 25 -14.85 10.19 5.06
C SER A 25 -15.79 9.10 4.52
N ILE A 26 -15.83 8.91 3.19
CA ILE A 26 -16.62 7.84 2.55
C ILE A 26 -16.03 6.47 2.90
N LEU A 27 -14.71 6.30 2.78
CA LEU A 27 -14.03 5.04 3.09
C LEU A 27 -14.20 4.67 4.56
N ASP A 28 -14.01 5.62 5.47
CA ASP A 28 -14.17 5.44 6.92
C ASP A 28 -15.60 5.01 7.25
N GLU A 29 -16.62 5.66 6.67
CA GLU A 29 -18.03 5.32 6.88
C GLU A 29 -18.35 3.90 6.37
N VAL A 30 -17.79 3.50 5.24
CA VAL A 30 -18.03 2.16 4.67
C VAL A 30 -17.32 1.09 5.51
N ILE A 31 -16.07 1.34 5.92
CA ILE A 31 -15.30 0.46 6.81
C ILE A 31 -16.00 0.33 8.17
N PHE A 32 -16.45 1.44 8.75
CA PHE A 32 -17.21 1.46 9.99
C PHE A 32 -18.47 0.61 9.87
N LYS A 33 -19.26 0.78 8.79
CA LYS A 33 -20.45 -0.04 8.56
C LYS A 33 -20.13 -1.52 8.38
N LEU A 34 -19.00 -1.88 7.78
CA LEU A 34 -18.56 -3.26 7.62
C LEU A 34 -18.29 -3.93 8.99
N PHE A 35 -17.67 -3.23 9.94
CA PHE A 35 -17.28 -3.82 11.22
C PHE A 35 -18.31 -3.64 12.35
N SER A 36 -19.04 -2.53 12.36
CA SER A 36 -19.92 -2.16 13.48
C SER A 36 -21.37 -2.62 13.30
N THR A 37 -21.78 -3.01 12.08
CA THR A 37 -23.17 -3.38 11.81
C THR A 37 -23.43 -4.87 12.07
N PRO A 38 -24.48 -5.23 12.83
CA PRO A 38 -24.86 -6.64 13.03
C PRO A 38 -25.56 -7.27 11.81
N SER A 39 -26.15 -6.45 10.93
CA SER A 39 -26.84 -6.93 9.72
C SER A 39 -25.86 -7.50 8.69
N PRO A 40 -25.96 -8.80 8.32
CA PRO A 40 -25.08 -9.41 7.33
C PRO A 40 -25.26 -8.80 5.93
N VAL A 41 -26.45 -8.30 5.61
CA VAL A 41 -26.75 -7.65 4.31
C VAL A 41 -25.99 -6.32 4.17
N ILE A 42 -25.98 -5.51 5.22
CA ILE A 42 -25.25 -4.23 5.22
C ILE A 42 -23.75 -4.48 5.15
N ARG A 43 -23.24 -5.48 5.89
CA ARG A 43 -21.84 -5.91 5.80
C ARG A 43 -21.47 -6.40 4.40
N SER A 44 -22.30 -7.24 3.79
CA SER A 44 -22.10 -7.71 2.41
C SER A 44 -22.03 -6.54 1.43
N THR A 45 -22.95 -5.58 1.56
CA THR A 45 -23.00 -4.41 0.69
C THR A 45 -21.79 -3.49 0.92
N ALA A 46 -21.34 -3.31 2.16
CA ALA A 46 -20.12 -2.56 2.49
C ALA A 46 -18.88 -3.20 1.85
N THR A 47 -18.75 -4.53 1.95
CA THR A 47 -17.67 -5.30 1.35
C THR A 47 -17.69 -5.18 -0.18
N LYS A 48 -18.85 -5.34 -0.81
CA LYS A 48 -19.03 -5.17 -2.26
C LYS A 48 -18.66 -3.76 -2.73
N LEU A 49 -19.06 -2.76 -1.95
CA LEU A 49 -18.74 -1.37 -2.26
C LEU A 49 -17.23 -1.10 -2.17
N LEU A 50 -16.57 -1.58 -1.11
CA LEU A 50 -15.11 -1.48 -0.97
C LEU A 50 -14.37 -2.21 -2.08
N LEU A 51 -14.85 -3.40 -2.44
CA LEU A 51 -14.29 -4.19 -3.53
C LEU A 51 -14.40 -3.42 -4.86
N LEU A 52 -15.59 -2.93 -5.20
CA LEU A 52 -15.80 -2.11 -6.40
C LEU A 52 -14.93 -0.86 -6.42
N MET A 53 -14.78 -0.15 -5.30
CA MET A 53 -13.91 1.03 -5.21
C MET A 53 -12.43 0.67 -5.42
N ALA A 54 -11.97 -0.44 -4.85
CA ALA A 54 -10.59 -0.91 -4.98
C ALA A 54 -10.28 -1.47 -6.38
N GLU A 55 -11.25 -2.09 -7.05
CA GLU A 55 -11.11 -2.60 -8.42
C GLU A 55 -11.20 -1.48 -9.47
N SER A 56 -12.03 -0.47 -9.23
CA SER A 56 -12.23 0.63 -10.20
C SER A 56 -11.06 1.60 -10.24
N HIS A 57 -10.35 1.81 -9.12
CA HIS A 57 -9.27 2.80 -9.01
C HIS A 57 -8.05 2.29 -8.23
N GLN A 58 -6.91 2.25 -8.91
CA GLN A 58 -5.64 1.80 -8.32
C GLN A 58 -5.20 2.70 -7.15
N GLU A 59 -5.50 3.99 -7.19
CA GLU A 59 -5.20 4.95 -6.13
C GLU A 59 -5.90 4.58 -4.82
N ILE A 60 -7.16 4.13 -4.89
CA ILE A 60 -7.91 3.68 -3.72
C ILE A 60 -7.30 2.40 -3.16
N LEU A 61 -6.91 1.46 -4.04
CA LEU A 61 -6.21 0.26 -3.63
C LEU A 61 -4.87 0.57 -2.94
N ILE A 62 -4.08 1.50 -3.49
CA ILE A 62 -2.83 1.97 -2.88
C ILE A 62 -3.12 2.61 -1.52
N LEU A 63 -4.14 3.47 -1.41
CA LEU A 63 -4.54 4.08 -0.15
C LEU A 63 -4.91 3.02 0.90
N LEU A 64 -5.72 2.02 0.55
CA LEU A 64 -6.11 0.96 1.47
C LEU A 64 -4.95 0.06 1.89
N ARG A 65 -3.93 -0.13 1.04
CA ARG A 65 -2.73 -0.93 1.33
C ARG A 65 -1.68 -0.18 2.14
N GLN A 66 -1.39 1.06 1.78
CA GLN A 66 -0.19 1.78 2.21
C GLN A 66 -0.48 2.92 3.20
N SER A 67 -1.73 3.38 3.30
CA SER A 67 -2.05 4.46 4.25
C SER A 67 -1.94 3.98 5.69
N THR A 68 -1.34 4.80 6.54
CA THR A 68 -1.32 4.60 8.00
C THR A 68 -2.71 4.53 8.61
N CYS A 69 -3.71 5.19 7.99
CA CYS A 69 -5.10 5.24 8.47
C CYS A 69 -5.79 3.86 8.42
N TYR A 70 -5.40 3.01 7.47
CA TYR A 70 -6.01 1.69 7.27
C TYR A 70 -5.07 0.54 7.66
N LYS A 71 -4.03 0.85 8.44
CA LYS A 71 -3.07 -0.14 8.91
C LYS A 71 -3.77 -1.25 9.68
N GLY A 72 -3.62 -2.49 9.22
CA GLY A 72 -4.24 -3.66 9.84
C GLY A 72 -5.65 -3.99 9.35
N LEU A 73 -6.22 -3.20 8.43
CA LEU A 73 -7.53 -3.49 7.81
C LEU A 73 -7.60 -4.91 7.25
N ARG A 74 -6.59 -5.33 6.47
CA ARG A 74 -6.49 -6.70 5.95
C ARG A 74 -6.61 -7.77 7.04
N ARG A 75 -5.88 -7.59 8.15
CA ARG A 75 -5.89 -8.53 9.28
C ARG A 75 -7.25 -8.58 9.99
N LEU A 76 -7.96 -7.45 10.03
CA LEU A 76 -9.31 -7.40 10.58
C LEU A 76 -10.32 -8.10 9.64
N LEU A 77 -10.19 -7.90 8.34
CA LEU A 77 -11.03 -8.54 7.33
C LEU A 77 -10.80 -10.07 7.29
N SER A 78 -9.55 -10.53 7.37
CA SER A 78 -9.24 -11.97 7.38
C SER A 78 -9.79 -12.69 8.61
N LYS A 79 -10.02 -11.98 9.72
CA LYS A 79 -10.65 -12.55 10.93
C LYS A 79 -12.16 -12.73 10.79
N GLN A 80 -12.78 -12.05 9.83
CA GLN A 80 -14.24 -12.09 9.61
C GLN A 80 -14.67 -13.30 8.76
N GLU A 81 -13.74 -14.17 8.34
CA GLU A 81 -13.95 -15.31 7.43
C GLU A 81 -14.72 -16.51 8.01
N THR A 82 -15.69 -16.29 8.91
CA THR A 82 -16.50 -17.38 9.47
C THR A 82 -17.88 -17.46 8.82
N GLY A 83 -18.01 -18.36 7.83
CA GLY A 83 -19.26 -19.07 7.50
C GLY A 83 -20.44 -18.29 6.92
N THR A 84 -20.27 -17.06 6.41
CA THR A 84 -21.38 -16.24 5.91
C THR A 84 -21.42 -16.12 4.37
N GLU A 85 -22.60 -15.86 3.80
CA GLU A 85 -22.87 -15.78 2.35
C GLU A 85 -22.04 -14.73 1.59
N PHE A 86 -21.52 -13.70 2.25
CA PHE A 86 -20.64 -12.68 1.65
C PHE A 86 -19.13 -13.00 1.75
N SER A 87 -18.81 -14.24 2.15
CA SER A 87 -17.42 -14.68 2.33
C SER A 87 -16.61 -14.64 1.03
N GLN A 88 -17.25 -14.75 -0.14
CA GLN A 88 -16.56 -14.67 -1.43
C GLN A 88 -16.01 -13.28 -1.71
N GLU A 89 -16.84 -12.24 -1.62
CA GLU A 89 -16.42 -10.85 -1.87
C GLU A 89 -15.43 -10.39 -0.80
N LEU A 90 -15.57 -10.88 0.43
CA LEU A 90 -14.62 -10.63 1.50
C LEU A 90 -13.24 -11.25 1.18
N ARG A 91 -13.21 -12.50 0.68
CA ARG A 91 -11.96 -13.16 0.24
C ARG A 91 -11.31 -12.43 -0.93
N GLN A 92 -12.11 -11.97 -1.90
CA GLN A 92 -11.60 -11.17 -3.01
C GLN A 92 -10.97 -9.87 -2.52
N LEU A 93 -11.65 -9.15 -1.63
CA LEU A 93 -11.13 -7.93 -1.01
C LEU A 93 -9.84 -8.19 -0.22
N VAL A 94 -9.78 -9.27 0.58
CA VAL A 94 -8.56 -9.67 1.30
C VAL A 94 -7.42 -10.03 0.33
N GLY A 95 -7.73 -10.70 -0.78
CA GLY A 95 -6.79 -11.01 -1.85
C GLY A 95 -6.23 -9.75 -2.51
N LEU A 96 -7.09 -8.80 -2.87
CA LEU A 96 -6.68 -7.50 -3.41
C LEU A 96 -5.88 -6.69 -2.40
N LEU A 97 -6.24 -6.70 -1.12
CA LEU A 97 -5.48 -5.99 -0.08
C LEU A 97 -4.20 -6.70 0.34
N SER A 98 -4.01 -7.97 -0.06
CA SER A 98 -2.72 -8.62 0.10
C SER A 98 -1.70 -7.84 -0.71
N PRO A 99 -0.49 -7.61 -0.18
CA PRO A 99 0.64 -7.29 -1.02
C PRO A 99 0.66 -8.35 -2.11
N MET A 100 0.70 -7.92 -3.36
CA MET A 100 1.08 -8.81 -4.44
C MET A 100 2.51 -9.19 -4.07
N VAL A 101 2.69 -10.36 -3.43
CA VAL A 101 3.91 -10.79 -2.73
C VAL A 101 5.17 -10.61 -3.59
N TYR A 102 4.99 -10.55 -4.91
CA TYR A 102 6.01 -10.23 -5.88
C TYR A 102 6.61 -8.82 -5.78
N GLN A 103 5.81 -7.78 -5.51
CA GLN A 103 6.27 -6.39 -5.64
C GLN A 103 7.09 -5.90 -4.43
N GLU A 104 6.64 -6.18 -3.20
CA GLU A 104 7.39 -5.78 -2.00
C GLU A 104 8.71 -6.57 -1.85
N VAL A 105 8.70 -7.86 -2.20
CA VAL A 105 9.91 -8.70 -2.17
C VAL A 105 10.90 -8.25 -3.23
N GLU A 106 10.43 -7.90 -4.43
CA GLU A 106 11.32 -7.42 -5.50
C GLU A 106 11.88 -6.03 -5.20
N GLU A 107 11.08 -5.12 -4.65
CA GLU A 107 11.55 -3.80 -4.23
C GLU A 107 12.61 -3.89 -3.12
N GLN A 108 12.43 -4.80 -2.15
CA GLN A 108 13.44 -5.08 -1.12
C GLN A 108 14.73 -5.64 -1.71
N LYS A 109 14.64 -6.56 -2.68
CA LYS A 109 15.83 -7.11 -3.37
C LYS A 109 16.57 -6.04 -4.17
N LEU A 110 15.85 -5.20 -4.90
CA LEU A 110 16.42 -4.08 -5.66
C LEU A 110 17.10 -3.07 -4.72
N HIS A 111 16.48 -2.76 -3.58
CA HIS A 111 17.05 -1.89 -2.56
C HIS A 111 18.36 -2.48 -1.98
N GLN A 112 18.36 -3.77 -1.64
CA GLN A 112 19.56 -4.46 -1.14
C GLN A 112 20.69 -4.47 -2.18
N ALA A 113 20.36 -4.77 -3.44
CA ALA A 113 21.33 -4.74 -4.53
C ALA A 113 21.92 -3.33 -4.74
N ALA A 114 21.09 -2.29 -4.72
CA ALA A 114 21.54 -0.91 -4.81
C ALA A 114 22.48 -0.54 -3.65
N CYS A 115 22.13 -0.91 -2.41
CA CYS A 115 22.98 -0.70 -1.24
C CYS A 115 24.34 -1.41 -1.36
N LEU A 116 24.37 -2.64 -1.87
CA LEU A 116 25.61 -3.38 -2.11
C LEU A 116 26.50 -2.69 -3.14
N ILE A 117 25.94 -2.30 -4.29
CA ILE A 117 26.68 -1.59 -5.35
C ILE A 117 27.26 -0.28 -4.80
N GLN A 118 26.44 0.48 -4.07
CA GLN A 118 26.86 1.74 -3.45
C GLN A 118 27.98 1.54 -2.42
N ALA A 119 27.88 0.51 -1.58
CA ALA A 119 28.91 0.20 -0.58
C ALA A 119 30.24 -0.17 -1.25
N TYR A 120 30.21 -0.99 -2.30
CA TYR A 120 31.40 -1.34 -3.07
C TYR A 120 32.04 -0.12 -3.72
N TRP A 121 31.24 0.74 -4.36
CA TRP A 121 31.75 1.95 -5.01
C TRP A 121 32.38 2.93 -4.01
N LYS A 122 31.69 3.21 -2.90
CA LYS A 122 32.21 4.08 -1.83
C LYS A 122 33.51 3.52 -1.26
N GLY A 123 33.56 2.21 -0.99
CA GLY A 123 34.77 1.54 -0.53
C GLY A 123 35.93 1.61 -1.52
N PHE A 124 35.67 1.40 -2.81
CA PHE A 124 36.67 1.56 -3.88
C PHE A 124 37.22 2.98 -3.93
N GLN A 125 36.36 4.00 -3.91
CA GLN A 125 36.79 5.40 -3.92
C GLN A 125 37.66 5.75 -2.71
N THR A 126 37.26 5.33 -1.51
CA THR A 126 38.04 5.56 -0.27
C THR A 126 39.42 4.89 -0.36
N ARG A 127 39.49 3.62 -0.77
CA ARG A 127 40.78 2.92 -0.93
C ARG A 127 41.68 3.57 -1.97
N LYS A 128 41.10 4.06 -3.08
CA LYS A 128 41.84 4.79 -4.12
C LYS A 128 42.43 6.09 -3.60
N ARG A 129 41.71 6.81 -2.73
CA ARG A 129 42.21 8.04 -2.07
C ARG A 129 43.29 7.72 -1.04
N LEU A 130 43.08 6.72 -0.19
CA LEU A 130 44.05 6.28 0.83
C LEU A 130 45.38 5.87 0.21
N LYS A 131 45.38 5.19 -0.94
CA LYS A 131 46.61 4.86 -1.67
C LYS A 131 47.44 6.08 -2.11
N LYS A 132 46.80 7.23 -2.33
CA LYS A 132 47.46 8.48 -2.74
C LYS A 132 47.90 9.35 -1.54
N LEU A 133 47.42 9.03 -0.35
CA LEU A 133 47.67 9.82 0.86
C LEU A 133 49.16 9.93 1.21
N PRO A 134 49.96 8.85 1.16
CA PRO A 134 51.39 8.93 1.48
C PRO A 134 52.15 9.92 0.59
N SER A 135 51.88 9.92 -0.72
CA SER A 135 52.50 10.88 -1.66
C SER A 135 52.09 12.31 -1.36
N ALA A 136 50.82 12.55 -1.01
CA ALA A 136 50.34 13.88 -0.63
C ALA A 136 50.98 14.37 0.68
N VAL A 137 51.12 13.48 1.67
CA VAL A 137 51.78 13.79 2.95
C VAL A 137 53.26 14.14 2.72
N ILE A 138 53.99 13.36 1.93
CA ILE A 138 55.40 13.64 1.62
C ILE A 138 55.55 14.99 0.91
N ALA A 139 54.66 15.31 -0.03
CA ALA A 139 54.69 16.61 -0.71
C ALA A 139 54.50 17.78 0.26
N LEU A 140 53.53 17.67 1.18
CA LEU A 140 53.28 18.69 2.20
C LEU A 140 54.43 18.83 3.19
N GLN A 141 55.06 17.72 3.62
CA GLN A 141 56.17 17.74 4.58
C GLN A 141 57.48 18.30 4.01
N ARG A 142 57.60 18.37 2.68
CA ARG A 142 58.78 18.92 1.98
C ARG A 142 58.59 20.39 1.55
N SER A 143 57.42 20.97 1.86
CA SER A 143 57.09 22.38 1.62
C SER A 143 57.50 23.22 2.82
#